data_AF-A0AAW7WI31-F1
#
_entry.id   AF-A0AAW7WI31-F1
#
_cell.length_a   1.000
_cell.length_b   1.000
_cell.length_c   1.000
_cell.angle_alpha   90.00
_cell.angle_beta   90.00
_cell.angle_gamma   90.00
#
_symmetry.space_group_name_H-M   'P 1'
#
loop_
_entity.id
_entity.type
_entity.pdbx_description
1 polymer ?
#
loop_
_entity_poly.entity_id
_entity_poly.type
_entity_poly.pdbx_seq_one_letter_code
_entity_poly.pdbx_strand_id
1 'polypeptide(L)'
;MTEELSYKSVGAWLANESQQLYYQFTAHQDGSQGESIVMRSFHWRPPDDPIPQGSQLMTRQEALEKWNALKSMGWRRCAGPLR
;
A
#
# COMPACT_ATOMS: atom_id res chain seq x y z
N MET A 1 6.93 10.47 -16.54
CA MET A 1 7.76 9.37 -16.02
C MET A 1 6.86 8.47 -15.21
N THR A 2 6.48 7.31 -15.74
CA THR A 2 5.55 6.38 -15.10
C THR A 2 6.36 5.52 -14.13
N GLU A 3 6.21 5.75 -12.82
CA GLU A 3 6.86 4.93 -11.79
C GLU A 3 6.30 3.51 -11.86
N GLU A 4 7.13 2.53 -12.18
CA GLU A 4 6.73 1.13 -12.15
C GLU A 4 6.63 0.68 -10.68
N LEU A 5 5.41 0.34 -10.23
CA LEU A 5 5.15 -0.10 -8.87
C LEU A 5 5.58 -1.56 -8.70
N SER A 6 6.74 -1.77 -8.09
CA SER A 6 7.19 -3.09 -7.65
C SER A 6 6.44 -3.52 -6.38
N TYR A 7 5.31 -4.21 -6.55
CA TYR A 7 4.51 -4.81 -5.46
C TYR A 7 5.06 -6.16 -4.94
N LYS A 8 6.35 -6.46 -5.22
CA LYS A 8 7.04 -7.71 -4.81
C LYS A 8 6.91 -7.97 -3.31
N SER A 9 6.99 -9.24 -2.92
CA SER A 9 6.92 -9.89 -1.58
C SER A 9 6.88 -9.04 -0.29
N VAL A 10 7.57 -7.89 -0.20
CA VAL A 10 7.56 -6.97 0.95
C VAL A 10 6.41 -5.91 0.87
N GLY A 11 5.81 -5.75 -0.32
CA GLY A 11 4.77 -4.77 -0.62
C GLY A 11 5.31 -3.36 -0.84
N ALA A 12 4.58 -2.54 -1.58
CA ALA A 12 4.85 -1.11 -1.73
C ALA A 12 4.08 -0.32 -0.67
N TRP A 13 4.76 0.54 0.07
CA TRP A 13 4.17 1.27 1.19
C TRP A 13 4.01 2.76 0.92
N LEU A 14 2.89 3.31 1.38
CA LEU A 14 2.64 4.75 1.49
C LEU A 14 2.28 5.09 2.94
N ALA A 15 2.76 6.24 3.41
CA ALA A 15 2.49 6.78 4.73
C ALA A 15 1.87 8.18 4.62
N ASN A 16 0.89 8.43 5.49
CA ASN A 16 0.45 9.75 5.88
C ASN A 16 0.75 9.93 7.37
N GLU A 17 1.92 10.47 7.67
CA GLU A 17 2.41 10.64 9.05
C GLU A 17 1.54 11.59 9.86
N SER A 18 0.92 12.59 9.22
CA SER A 18 0.05 13.57 9.90
C SER A 18 -1.22 12.91 10.47
N GLN A 19 -1.73 11.89 9.78
CA GLN A 19 -2.89 11.11 10.19
C GLN A 19 -2.52 9.75 10.80
N GLN A 20 -1.23 9.44 10.92
CA GLN A 20 -0.74 8.16 11.42
C GLN A 20 -1.28 6.95 10.63
N LEU A 21 -1.53 7.14 9.33
CA LEU A 21 -2.07 6.11 8.44
C LEU A 21 -1.00 5.57 7.49
N TYR A 22 -1.00 4.25 7.32
CA TYR A 22 -0.06 3.55 6.47
C TYR A 22 -0.80 2.54 5.60
N TYR A 23 -0.54 2.57 4.29
CA TYR A 23 -1.11 1.64 3.34
C TYR A 23 0.00 0.78 2.73
N GLN A 24 -0.22 -0.53 2.73
CA GLN A 24 0.62 -1.51 2.07
C GLN A 24 -0.11 -2.05 0.84
N PHE A 25 0.55 -2.05 -0.31
CA PHE A 25 0.06 -2.65 -1.54
C PHE A 25 0.91 -3.89 -1.85
N THR A 26 0.31 -5.06 -1.83
CA THR A 26 1.01 -6.34 -2.06
C THR A 26 0.34 -7.09 -3.20
N ALA A 27 1.15 -7.69 -4.07
CA ALA A 27 0.62 -8.59 -5.08
C ALA A 27 -0.11 -9.77 -4.43
N HIS A 28 -1.33 -10.03 -4.88
CA HIS A 28 -2.15 -11.16 -4.48
C HIS A 28 -2.16 -12.17 -5.63
N GLN A 29 -1.46 -13.28 -5.42
CA GLN A 29 -1.43 -14.39 -6.36
C GLN A 29 -2.63 -15.30 -6.07
N ASP A 30 -3.79 -14.94 -6.60
CA ASP A 30 -4.85 -15.91 -6.87
C ASP A 30 -4.58 -16.42 -8.28
N GLY A 31 -4.48 -17.73 -8.51
CA GLY A 31 -4.01 -18.34 -9.76
C GLY A 31 -4.79 -18.03 -11.07
N SER A 32 -5.58 -16.97 -11.10
CA SER A 32 -6.23 -16.39 -12.27
C SER A 32 -5.30 -15.45 -13.04
N GLN A 33 -5.55 -15.29 -14.35
CA GLN A 33 -4.69 -14.55 -15.30
C GLN A 33 -4.54 -13.03 -15.06
N GLY A 34 -5.02 -12.50 -13.93
CA GLY A 34 -4.93 -11.08 -13.58
C GLY A 34 -4.20 -10.87 -12.26
N GLU A 35 -3.18 -10.00 -12.28
CA GLU A 35 -2.51 -9.56 -11.05
C GLU A 35 -3.49 -8.74 -10.20
N SER A 36 -3.95 -9.36 -9.12
CA SER A 36 -4.71 -8.67 -8.09
C SER A 36 -3.74 -8.06 -7.08
N ILE A 37 -4.11 -6.93 -6.50
CA ILE A 37 -3.35 -6.25 -5.46
C ILE A 37 -4.23 -6.20 -4.22
N VAL A 38 -3.69 -6.61 -3.07
CA VAL A 38 -4.31 -6.37 -1.78
C VAL A 38 -3.71 -5.12 -1.19
N MET A 39 -4.55 -4.12 -0.96
CA MET A 39 -4.21 -2.94 -0.18
C MET A 39 -4.62 -3.16 1.28
N ARG A 40 -3.67 -3.14 2.21
CA ARG A 40 -3.93 -3.20 3.65
C ARG A 40 -3.75 -1.83 4.26
N SER A 41 -4.66 -1.45 5.16
CA SER A 41 -4.57 -0.20 5.91
C SER A 41 -4.16 -0.47 7.35
N PHE A 42 -3.31 0.41 7.87
CA PHE A 42 -2.81 0.37 9.24
C PHE A 42 -2.88 1.77 9.84
N HIS A 43 -3.20 1.80 11.14
CA HIS A 43 -2.92 2.95 11.97
C HIS A 43 -1.61 2.67 12.72
N TRP A 44 -0.64 3.57 12.65
CA TRP A 44 0.66 3.34 13.25
C TRP A 44 1.30 4.63 13.74
N ARG A 45 1.65 4.62 15.03
CA ARG A 45 2.43 5.66 15.69
C ARG A 45 3.65 4.98 16.31
N PRO A 46 4.85 5.12 15.73
CA PRO A 46 6.05 4.61 16.37
C PRO A 46 6.20 5.16 17.80
N PRO A 47 6.63 4.35 18.78
CA PRO A 47 7.20 3.00 18.64
C PRO A 47 6.20 1.84 18.72
N ASP A 48 4.90 2.09 18.78
CA ASP A 48 3.88 1.04 18.93
C ASP A 48 3.83 0.10 17.72
N ASP A 49 3.17 -1.05 17.84
CA ASP A 49 2.92 -1.92 16.70
C ASP A 49 1.87 -1.33 15.74
N PRO A 50 1.98 -1.56 14.42
CA PRO A 50 0.95 -1.16 13.46
C PRO A 50 -0.36 -1.91 13.72
N ILE A 51 -1.47 -1.19 13.85
CA ILE A 51 -2.79 -1.76 14.07
C ILE A 51 -3.52 -1.90 12.73
N PRO A 52 -3.79 -3.12 12.25
CA PRO A 52 -4.56 -3.31 11.02
C PRO A 52 -5.96 -2.71 11.13
N GLN A 53 -6.35 -1.93 10.12
CA GLN A 53 -7.66 -1.30 10.04
C GLN A 53 -8.57 -2.00 9.02
N GLY A 54 -7.98 -2.62 7.99
CA GLY A 54 -8.73 -3.36 6.99
C GLY A 54 -7.89 -3.74 5.78
N SER A 55 -8.54 -4.43 4.82
CA SER A 55 -7.94 -4.81 3.56
C SER A 55 -8.95 -4.69 2.42
N GLN A 56 -8.46 -4.29 1.25
CA GLN A 56 -9.23 -4.21 0.02
C GLN A 56 -8.48 -4.93 -1.10
N LEU A 57 -9.13 -5.89 -1.76
CA LEU A 57 -8.65 -6.49 -3.00
C LEU A 57 -9.04 -5.58 -4.17
N MET A 58 -8.13 -5.38 -5.12
CA MET A 58 -8.36 -4.57 -6.31
C MET A 58 -7.50 -5.08 -7.47
N THR A 59 -7.86 -4.70 -8.69
CA THR A 59 -7.02 -4.93 -9.87
C THR A 59 -5.74 -4.10 -9.80
N ARG A 60 -4.71 -4.50 -10.55
CA ARG A 60 -3.47 -3.73 -10.68
C ARG A 60 -3.70 -2.28 -11.14
N GLN A 61 -4.68 -2.05 -12.02
CA GLN A 61 -4.98 -0.71 -12.52
C GLN A 61 -5.59 0.18 -11.42
N GLU A 62 -6.59 -0.32 -10.70
CA GLU A 62 -7.19 0.38 -9.56
C GLU A 62 -6.14 0.71 -8.48
N ALA A 63 -5.22 -0.23 -8.22
CA ALA A 63 -4.12 -0.01 -7.28
C ALA A 63 -3.18 1.12 -7.72
N LEU A 64 -2.83 1.17 -9.01
CA LEU A 64 -1.98 2.22 -9.57
C LEU A 64 -2.67 3.60 -9.51
N GLU A 65 -3.95 3.67 -9.86
CA GLU A 65 -4.74 4.90 -9.76
C GLU A 65 -4.82 5.39 -8.31
N LYS A 66 -5.14 4.48 -7.37
CA LYS A 66 -5.22 4.80 -5.95
C LYS A 66 -3.87 5.25 -5.38
N TRP A 67 -2.77 4.58 -5.75
CA TRP A 67 -1.42 4.98 -5.38
C TRP A 67 -1.10 6.41 -5.82
N ASN A 68 -1.37 6.74 -7.08
CA ASN A 68 -1.11 8.07 -7.63
C ASN A 68 -1.99 9.14 -6.96
N ALA A 69 -3.26 8.83 -6.70
CA ALA A 69 -4.16 9.72 -5.98
C ALA A 69 -3.66 10.01 -4.55
N LEU A 70 -3.20 8.99 -3.81
CA LEU A 70 -2.64 9.16 -2.48
C LEU A 70 -1.36 10.01 -2.50
N LYS A 71 -0.45 9.77 -3.45
CA LYS A 71 0.74 10.62 -3.63
C LYS A 71 0.36 12.08 -3.92
N SER A 72 -0.66 12.31 -4.75
CA SER A 72 -1.17 13.66 -5.05
C SER A 72 -1.74 14.35 -3.80
N MET A 73 -2.37 13.57 -2.89
CA MET A 73 -2.84 14.05 -1.58
C MET A 73 -1.72 14.21 -0.54
N GLY A 74 -0.45 14.05 -0.92
CA GLY A 74 0.71 14.26 -0.06
C GLY A 74 1.20 13.04 0.70
N TRP A 75 0.67 11.83 0.42
CA TRP A 75 1.22 10.60 0.98
C TRP A 75 2.62 10.33 0.42
N ARG A 76 3.49 9.78 1.25
CA ARG A 76 4.90 9.53 0.90
C ARG A 76 5.23 8.06 0.92
N ARG A 77 6.10 7.64 0.00
CA ARG A 77 6.64 6.29 -0.01
C ARG A 77 7.52 6.07 1.23
N CYS A 78 7.38 4.92 1.87
CA CYS A 78 8.20 4.54 3.02
C CYS A 78 8.67 3.07 2.91
N ALA A 79 9.58 2.66 3.80
CA ALA A 79 10.08 1.28 3.85
C ALA A 79 9.07 0.28 4.45
N GLY A 80 7.96 0.78 5.01
CA GLY A 80 7.02 -0.01 5.78
C GLY A 80 7.47 -0.20 7.25
N PRO A 81 6.51 -0.40 8.18
CA PRO A 81 6.79 -0.75 9.57
C PRO A 81 7.43 -2.11 9.76
N LEU A 82 7.08 -3.06 8.90
CA LEU A 82 7.45 -4.47 9.03
C LEU A 82 8.70 -4.67 8.16
N ARG A 83 9.87 -4.72 8.82
CA ARG A 83 11.15 -5.11 8.19
C ARG A 83 11.24 -6.61 8.00
#